data_AF-A0A7V3CTK3-F1
#
_entry.id   AF-A0A7V3CTK3-F1
#
_cell.length_a   1.000
_cell.length_b   1.000
_cell.length_c   1.000
_cell.angle_alpha   90.00
_cell.angle_beta   90.00
_cell.angle_gamma   90.00
#
_symmetry.space_group_name_H-M   'P 1'
#
loop_
_entity.id
_entity.type
_entity.pdbx_description
1 polymer ?
#
loop_
_entity_poly.entity_id
_entity_poly.type
_entity_poly.pdbx_seq_one_letter_code
_entity_poly.pdbx_strand_id
1 'polypeptide(L)'
;MKFSIFSVQDHHPSFNRSIPELYQQVLQQGLFADQLGYHSFFVAEHHFHEYGAVPNPAVFLSALSQKTNQIKLGPAISILTFHNPLTVAENY
;
A
#
# COMPACT_ATOMS: atom_id res chain seq x y z
N MET A 1 23.08 -2.34 -5.30
CA MET A 1 22.16 -1.19 -5.23
C MET A 1 20.78 -1.70 -4.78
N LYS A 2 20.00 -0.93 -4.02
CA LYS A 2 18.66 -1.33 -3.55
C LYS A 2 17.59 -0.59 -4.36
N PHE A 3 16.58 -1.30 -4.82
CA PHE A 3 15.44 -0.74 -5.55
C PHE A 3 14.15 -1.02 -4.78
N SER A 4 13.25 -0.04 -4.75
CA SER A 4 11.97 -0.12 -4.05
C SER A 4 10.85 0.41 -4.93
N ILE A 5 9.62 0.01 -4.64
CA ILE A 5 8.42 0.48 -5.32
C ILE A 5 7.62 1.37 -4.38
N PHE A 6 7.07 2.46 -4.92
CA PHE A 6 6.06 3.27 -4.26
C PHE A 6 4.80 3.26 -5.12
N SER A 7 3.72 2.72 -4.58
CA SER A 7 2.41 2.71 -5.20
C SER A 7 1.57 3.85 -4.62
N VAL A 8 0.86 4.58 -5.48
CA VAL A 8 -0.10 5.63 -5.10
C VAL A 8 -1.57 5.18 -5.28
N GLN A 9 -1.81 3.91 -5.62
CA GLN A 9 -3.15 3.31 -5.75
C GLN A 9 -4.09 4.16 -6.64
N ASP A 10 -3.62 4.47 -7.85
CA ASP A 10 -4.18 5.45 -8.79
C ASP A 10 -5.46 5.00 -9.51
N HIS A 11 -6.60 4.90 -8.82
CA HIS A 11 -7.87 4.61 -9.51
C HIS A 11 -8.33 5.78 -10.40
N HIS A 12 -7.81 5.85 -11.63
CA HIS A 12 -8.21 6.88 -12.58
C HIS A 12 -9.59 6.55 -13.18
N PRO A 13 -10.54 7.51 -13.26
CA PRO A 13 -11.90 7.28 -13.75
C PRO A 13 -11.99 6.77 -15.20
N SER A 14 -10.94 6.94 -16.00
CA SER A 14 -10.90 6.42 -17.38
C SER A 14 -10.61 4.92 -17.46
N PHE A 15 -10.18 4.28 -16.37
CA PHE A 15 -9.94 2.85 -16.35
C PHE A 15 -11.25 2.12 -16.01
N ASN A 16 -11.64 1.17 -16.85
CA ASN A 16 -12.76 0.28 -16.57
C ASN A 16 -12.34 -0.80 -15.56
N ARG A 17 -12.14 -0.41 -14.30
CA ARG A 17 -11.84 -1.29 -13.17
C ARG A 17 -12.62 -0.82 -11.95
N SER A 18 -12.97 -1.73 -11.06
CA SER A 18 -13.56 -1.44 -9.75
C SER A 18 -12.48 -1.27 -8.67
N ILE A 19 -12.82 -0.64 -7.53
CA ILE A 19 -11.89 -0.49 -6.40
C ILE A 19 -11.38 -1.86 -5.88
N PRO A 20 -12.24 -2.90 -5.72
CA PRO A 20 -11.76 -4.22 -5.32
C PRO A 20 -10.75 -4.82 -6.33
N GLU A 21 -10.96 -4.63 -7.63
CA GLU A 21 -10.01 -5.08 -8.65
C GLU A 21 -8.68 -4.33 -8.55
N LEU A 22 -8.70 -3.01 -8.33
CA LEU A 22 -7.49 -2.24 -8.05
C LEU A 22 -6.74 -2.79 -6.83
N TYR A 23 -7.43 -3.08 -5.73
CA TYR A 23 -6.78 -3.65 -4.54
C TYR A 23 -6.10 -4.97 -4.84
N GLN A 24 -6.76 -5.88 -5.58
CA GLN A 24 -6.14 -7.14 -6.00
C GLN A 24 -4.91 -6.91 -6.88
N GLN A 25 -4.99 -5.96 -7.83
CA GLN A 25 -3.85 -5.60 -8.69
C GLN A 25 -2.66 -5.08 -7.87
N VAL A 26 -2.88 -4.18 -6.91
CA VAL A 26 -1.80 -3.63 -6.07
C VAL A 26 -1.22 -4.69 -5.13
N LEU A 27 -2.05 -5.58 -4.58
CA LEU A 27 -1.56 -6.72 -3.79
C LEU A 27 -0.71 -7.67 -4.64
N GLN A 28 -1.12 -7.94 -5.89
CA GLN A 28 -0.32 -8.73 -6.83
C GLN A 28 0.99 -8.02 -7.18
N GLN A 29 0.99 -6.71 -7.38
CA GLN A 29 2.23 -5.95 -7.61
C GLN A 29 3.22 -6.11 -6.44
N GLY A 30 2.74 -6.02 -5.20
CA GLY A 30 3.57 -6.24 -4.01
C GLY A 30 4.14 -7.65 -3.93
N LEU A 31 3.33 -8.66 -4.24
CA LEU A 31 3.78 -10.06 -4.31
C LEU A 31 4.84 -10.28 -5.39
N PHE A 32 4.63 -9.73 -6.59
CA PHE A 32 5.62 -9.80 -7.67
C PHE A 32 6.91 -9.05 -7.31
N ALA A 33 6.80 -7.90 -6.63
CA ALA A 33 7.96 -7.16 -6.16
C ALA A 33 8.82 -7.98 -5.18
N ASP A 34 8.18 -8.71 -4.26
CA ASP A 34 8.85 -9.65 -3.36
C ASP A 34 9.61 -10.74 -4.14
N GLN A 35 8.94 -11.39 -5.09
CA GLN A 35 9.52 -12.45 -5.93
C GLN A 35 10.68 -11.96 -6.80
N LEU A 36 10.63 -10.71 -7.26
CA LEU A 36 11.67 -10.09 -8.08
C LEU A 36 12.85 -9.54 -7.25
N GLY A 37 12.78 -9.61 -5.91
CA GLY A 37 13.87 -9.19 -5.03
C GLY A 37 13.97 -7.68 -4.82
N TYR A 38 12.86 -6.94 -4.96
CA TYR A 38 12.82 -5.54 -4.55
C TYR A 38 13.05 -5.41 -3.03
N HIS A 39 13.68 -4.31 -2.61
CA HIS A 39 14.01 -4.10 -1.21
C HIS A 39 12.77 -3.74 -0.37
N SER A 40 11.86 -2.93 -0.92
CA SER A 40 10.69 -2.47 -0.20
C SER A 40 9.53 -2.14 -1.13
N PHE A 41 8.31 -2.25 -0.61
CA PHE A 41 7.07 -1.83 -1.26
C PHE A 41 6.33 -0.85 -0.35
N PHE A 42 6.10 0.36 -0.85
CA PHE A 42 5.43 1.43 -0.14
C PHE A 42 4.04 1.70 -0.72
N VAL A 43 3.09 2.06 0.15
CA VAL A 43 1.75 2.52 -0.25
C VAL A 43 1.46 3.90 0.35
N ALA A 44 0.71 4.72 -0.39
CA ALA A 44 0.30 6.04 0.08
C ALA A 44 -0.95 5.94 0.96
N GLU A 45 -1.16 6.95 1.81
CA GLU A 45 -2.44 7.19 2.48
C GLU A 45 -3.21 8.28 1.73
N HIS A 46 -4.45 7.99 1.36
CA HIS A 46 -5.32 8.95 0.69
C HIS A 46 -6.79 8.73 1.06
N HIS A 47 -7.56 9.81 1.19
CA HIS A 47 -8.92 9.78 1.73
C HIS A 47 -9.92 10.45 0.77
N PHE A 48 -11.16 9.95 0.78
CA PHE A 48 -12.32 10.58 0.14
C PHE A 48 -12.23 10.81 -1.38
N HIS A 49 -11.35 10.08 -2.08
CA HIS A 49 -11.23 10.14 -3.53
C HIS A 49 -10.71 8.81 -4.07
N GLU A 50 -11.12 8.44 -5.29
CA GLU A 50 -10.74 7.17 -5.90
C GLU A 50 -9.29 7.18 -6.41
N TYR A 51 -8.81 8.32 -6.91
CA TYR A 51 -7.41 8.53 -7.29
C TYR A 51 -6.48 8.57 -6.06
N GLY A 52 -6.16 7.40 -5.52
CA GLY A 52 -5.59 7.21 -4.18
C GLY A 52 -6.58 6.46 -3.30
N ALA A 53 -6.75 5.16 -3.58
CA ALA A 53 -7.87 4.40 -3.02
C ALA A 53 -7.66 3.87 -1.58
N VAL A 54 -6.45 3.95 -1.01
CA VAL A 54 -6.12 3.33 0.30
C VAL A 54 -6.10 4.38 1.42
N PRO A 55 -7.11 4.41 2.33
CA PRO A 55 -7.16 5.35 3.45
C PRO A 55 -6.44 4.85 4.71
N ASN A 56 -6.12 3.55 4.78
CA ASN A 56 -5.39 2.97 5.91
C ASN A 56 -4.27 2.06 5.39
N PRO A 57 -3.03 2.58 5.29
CA PRO A 57 -1.88 1.81 4.84
C PRO A 57 -1.60 0.60 5.74
N ALA A 58 -1.74 0.70 7.07
CA ALA A 58 -1.45 -0.40 7.99
C ALA A 58 -2.33 -1.63 7.69
N VAL A 59 -3.62 -1.41 7.45
CA VAL A 59 -4.56 -2.49 7.11
C VAL A 59 -4.21 -3.10 5.74
N PHE A 60 -3.94 -2.27 4.73
CA PHE A 60 -3.58 -2.77 3.41
C PHE A 60 -2.26 -3.58 3.43
N LEU A 61 -1.24 -3.05 4.10
CA LEU A 61 0.07 -3.70 4.22
C LEU A 61 -0.01 -4.97 5.07
N SER A 62 -0.89 -5.04 6.07
CA SER A 62 -1.17 -6.27 6.83
C SER A 62 -1.76 -7.38 5.94
N ALA A 63 -2.58 -7.03 4.94
CA ALA A 63 -3.06 -8.00 3.96
C ALA A 63 -1.94 -8.46 3.00
N LEU A 64 -1.05 -7.55 2.60
CA LEU A 64 0.09 -7.88 1.75
C LEU A 64 1.14 -8.73 2.46
N SER A 65 1.40 -8.46 3.74
CA SER A 65 2.41 -9.17 4.54
C SER A 65 2.15 -10.66 4.65
N GLN A 66 0.89 -11.09 4.60
CA GLN A 66 0.51 -12.51 4.58
C GLN A 66 0.96 -13.26 3.32
N LYS A 67 1.28 -12.53 2.25
CA LYS A 67 1.62 -13.11 0.93
C LYS A 67 3.10 -12.96 0.57
N THR A 68 3.83 -12.10 1.28
CA THR A 68 5.23 -11.78 0.99
C THR A 68 6.16 -12.31 2.08
N ASN A 69 7.39 -12.67 1.73
CA ASN A 69 8.34 -13.29 2.67
C ASN A 69 9.57 -12.41 2.96
N GLN A 70 10.05 -11.64 1.99
CA GLN A 70 11.37 -11.00 2.07
C GLN A 70 11.32 -9.47 1.97
N ILE A 71 10.38 -8.93 1.19
CA ILE A 71 10.23 -7.50 0.94
C ILE A 71 9.80 -6.75 2.20
N LYS A 72 10.37 -5.57 2.41
CA LYS A 72 9.93 -4.68 3.49
C LYS A 72 8.69 -3.91 3.07
N LEU A 73 7.72 -3.84 3.96
CA LEU A 73 6.45 -3.15 3.74
C LEU A 73 6.41 -1.88 4.58
N GLY A 74 5.88 -0.79 4.04
CA GLY A 74 5.75 0.45 4.80
C GLY A 74 4.83 1.48 4.16
N PRO A 75 4.31 2.42 4.94
CA PRO A 75 3.58 3.56 4.39
C PRO A 75 4.57 4.61 3.84
N ALA A 76 4.19 5.30 2.77
CA ALA A 76 4.84 6.50 2.26
C ALA A 76 3.76 7.49 1.79
N ILE A 77 2.94 8.04 2.68
CA ILE A 77 3.14 8.21 4.12
C ILE A 77 1.94 7.70 4.93
N SER A 78 2.07 7.71 6.27
CA SER A 78 0.92 7.74 7.19
C SER A 78 0.69 9.20 7.61
N ILE A 79 -0.52 9.72 7.50
CA ILE A 79 -0.83 11.13 7.80
C ILE A 79 -0.97 11.27 9.33
N LEU A 80 0.15 11.34 10.04
CA LEU A 80 0.18 11.28 11.51
C LEU A 80 -0.76 12.27 12.20
N THR A 81 -0.97 13.46 11.63
CA THR A 81 -1.86 14.49 12.18
C THR A 81 -3.34 14.12 12.13
N PHE A 82 -3.73 13.07 11.41
CA PHE A 82 -5.11 12.60 11.31
C PHE A 82 -5.41 11.43 12.26
N HIS A 83 -4.40 10.90 12.95
CA HIS A 83 -4.52 9.68 13.75
C HIS A 83 -4.19 9.93 15.23
N ASN A 84 -4.75 9.09 16.10
CA ASN A 84 -4.30 9.04 17.49
C ASN A 84 -2.87 8.43 17.53
N PRO A 85 -1.88 9.08 18.18
CA PRO A 85 -0.50 8.60 18.20
C PRO A 85 -0.35 7.21 18.85
N LEU A 86 -1.19 6.85 19.83
CA LEU A 86 -1.19 5.51 20.43
C LEU A 86 -1.62 4.45 19.42
N THR A 87 -2.68 4.72 18.64
CA THR A 87 -3.14 3.82 17.59
C THR A 87 -2.10 3.66 16.49
N VAL A 88 -1.37 4.71 16.13
CA VAL A 88 -0.25 4.59 15.17
C VAL A 88 0.84 3.68 15.72
N ALA A 89 1.22 3.84 17.00
CA ALA A 89 2.25 3.01 17.64
C ALA A 89 1.82 1.54 17.82
N GLU A 90 0.52 1.24 17.92
CA GLU A 90 0.01 -0.14 17.99
C GLU A 90 -0.08 -0.79 16.59
N ASN A 91 -0.28 0.00 15.54
CA ASN A 91 -0.48 -0.49 14.17
C ASN A 91 0.82 -0.81 13.41
N TYR A 92 1.97 -0.23 13.79
CA TYR A 92 3.26 -0.33 13.09
C TYR A 92 4.38 -0.75 14.04
#